data_AF-A0A3B9F587-F1
#
_entry.id   AF-A0A3B9F587-F1
#
_cell.length_a   1.000
_cell.length_b   1.000
_cell.length_c   1.000
_cell.angle_alpha   90.00
_cell.angle_beta   90.00
_cell.angle_gamma   90.00
#
_symmetry.space_group_name_H-M   'P 1'
#
loop_
_entity.id
_entity.type
_entity.pdbx_description
1 polymer ?
#
loop_
_entity_poly.entity_id
_entity_poly.type
_entity_poly.pdbx_seq_one_letter_code
_entity_poly.pdbx_strand_id
1 'polypeptide(L)'
;MRLDSTVILTLTLLTLMLGAGSLSAFWGFTLGSAALEGVSTPDTRPTNKFANSKGSSSNPEGTIMLDEKEILKKVKLRIEGKSKNAAKKLQNLRNRRPYKKEETFSEQNREKFRPGFPIKSEDKKVSLSVQSVRFSGGALEMQVKMQNKSSETARFLYTFLEVIDDKGRTLSASTEGLPVELLPEGPTYTGRIIIPTILLDEVEKISLTLTDYPDQKLRLEISDIPIEI
;
A
#
# COMPACT_ATOMS: atom_id res chain seq x y z
N MET A 1 61.55 37.47 21.01
CA MET A 1 61.78 36.24 20.22
C MET A 1 61.18 36.48 18.84
N ARG A 2 61.95 36.34 17.76
CA ARG A 2 61.44 36.48 16.39
C ARG A 2 60.67 35.20 16.07
N LEU A 3 59.39 35.33 15.76
CA LEU A 3 58.57 34.19 15.34
C LEU A 3 58.86 33.89 13.88
N ASP A 4 59.18 32.64 13.58
CA ASP A 4 59.47 32.20 12.21
C ASP A 4 58.20 32.27 11.36
N SER A 5 58.35 32.74 10.12
CA SER A 5 57.22 32.97 9.21
C SER A 5 56.43 31.69 8.92
N THR A 6 57.09 30.53 8.95
CA THR A 6 56.46 29.21 8.81
C THR A 6 55.53 28.90 9.98
N VAL A 7 55.94 29.25 11.21
CA VAL A 7 55.14 29.02 12.43
C VAL A 7 53.86 29.86 12.40
N ILE A 8 53.97 31.11 11.92
CA ILE A 8 52.82 32.01 11.76
C ILE A 8 51.83 31.46 10.73
N LEU A 9 52.33 30.94 9.60
CA LEU A 9 51.51 30.35 8.55
C LEU A 9 50.78 29.09 9.03
N THR A 10 51.46 28.20 9.75
CA THR A 10 50.82 26.97 10.25
C THR A 10 49.79 27.27 11.34
N LEU A 11 50.06 28.25 12.20
CA LEU A 11 49.13 28.66 13.25
C LEU A 11 47.86 29.27 12.66
N THR A 12 48.00 30.13 11.64
CA THR A 12 46.85 30.72 10.94
C THR A 12 46.04 29.66 10.20
N LEU A 13 46.69 28.73 9.49
CA LEU A 13 46.00 27.63 8.81
C LEU A 13 45.23 26.73 9.79
N LEU A 14 45.82 26.41 10.94
CA LEU A 14 45.18 25.62 11.99
C LEU A 14 43.93 26.34 12.55
N THR A 15 44.03 27.64 12.83
CA THR A 15 42.88 28.41 13.31
C THR A 15 41.76 28.52 12.28
N LEU A 16 42.10 28.59 10.99
CA LEU A 16 41.13 28.62 9.90
C LEU A 16 40.36 27.29 9.79
N MET A 17 41.08 26.16 9.90
CA MET A 17 40.49 24.82 9.90
C MET A 17 39.55 24.60 11.09
N LEU A 18 39.96 25.02 12.30
CA LEU A 18 39.10 24.94 13.48
C LEU A 18 37.86 25.82 13.35
N GLY A 19 38.00 27.03 12.79
CA GLY A 19 36.90 27.95 12.58
C GLY A 19 35.86 27.41 11.61
N ALA A 20 36.29 26.96 10.42
CA ALA A 20 35.41 26.41 9.40
C ALA A 20 34.73 25.11 9.86
N GLY A 21 35.45 24.24 10.59
CA GLY A 21 34.91 23.00 11.14
C GLY A 21 33.82 23.26 12.18
N SER A 22 34.05 24.21 13.09
CA SER A 22 33.08 24.55 14.14
C SER A 22 31.78 25.12 13.57
N LEU A 23 31.87 26.05 12.61
CA LEU A 23 30.70 26.64 11.96
C LEU A 23 29.87 25.60 11.19
N SER A 24 30.54 24.68 10.50
CA SER A 24 29.87 23.59 9.77
C SER A 24 29.21 22.59 10.71
N ALA A 25 29.82 22.31 11.87
CA ALA A 25 29.22 21.44 12.88
C ALA A 25 27.97 22.06 13.51
N PHE A 26 27.97 23.36 13.81
CA PHE A 26 26.79 24.04 14.35
C PHE A 26 25.62 24.02 13.35
N TRP A 27 25.88 24.33 12.08
CA TRP A 27 24.83 24.28 11.05
C TRP A 27 24.37 22.86 10.72
N GLY A 28 25.30 21.89 10.71
CA GLY A 28 24.96 20.47 10.51
C GLY A 28 24.11 19.91 11.67
N PHE A 29 24.42 20.30 12.91
CA PHE A 29 23.67 19.88 14.09
C PHE A 29 22.25 20.44 14.09
N THR A 30 22.06 21.72 13.78
CA THR A 30 20.71 22.32 13.72
C THR A 30 19.85 21.72 12.62
N LEU A 31 20.46 21.45 11.45
CA LEU A 31 19.76 20.80 10.34
C LEU A 31 19.41 19.34 10.66
N GLY A 32 20.33 18.61 11.30
CA GLY A 32 20.11 17.24 11.76
C GLY A 32 19.06 17.15 12.87
N SER A 33 19.07 18.08 13.83
CA SER A 33 18.07 18.11 14.90
C SER A 33 16.68 18.46 14.37
N ALA A 34 16.59 19.39 13.40
CA ALA A 34 15.33 19.73 12.75
C ALA A 34 14.74 18.55 11.96
N ALA A 35 15.58 17.71 11.36
CA ALA A 35 15.13 16.48 10.69
C ALA A 35 14.56 15.43 11.67
N LEU A 36 15.05 15.40 12.91
CA LEU A 36 14.56 14.50 13.97
C LEU A 36 13.30 15.03 14.68
N GLU A 37 13.04 16.34 14.61
CA GLU A 37 11.87 16.98 15.26
C GLU A 37 10.54 16.59 14.57
N GLY A 38 10.59 16.14 13.31
CA GLY A 38 9.46 15.56 12.59
C GLY A 38 9.05 14.14 13.04
N VAL A 39 9.85 13.50 13.91
CA VAL A 39 9.60 12.18 14.52
C VAL A 39 9.32 12.33 16.03
N SER A 40 8.67 13.42 16.44
CA SER A 40 8.06 13.44 17.77
C SER A 40 6.80 12.57 17.74
N THR A 41 6.90 11.36 18.31
CA THR A 41 5.73 10.52 18.55
C THR A 41 4.67 11.36 19.25
N PRO A 42 3.40 11.38 18.78
CA PRO A 42 2.36 12.13 19.46
C PRO A 42 2.31 11.69 20.92
N ASP A 43 2.46 12.63 21.86
CA ASP A 43 2.30 12.36 23.28
C ASP A 43 0.87 11.83 23.48
N THR A 44 0.75 10.51 23.69
CA THR A 44 -0.51 9.78 23.78
C THR A 44 -1.13 9.90 25.17
N ARG A 45 -0.61 10.75 26.05
CA ARG A 45 -1.18 10.95 27.39
C ARG A 45 -2.44 11.84 27.30
N PRO A 46 -3.64 11.30 27.58
CA PRO A 46 -4.90 12.05 27.49
C PRO A 46 -5.07 13.12 28.58
N THR A 47 -4.09 13.31 29.47
CA THR A 47 -4.22 14.14 30.68
C THR A 47 -3.65 15.55 30.53
N ASN A 48 -2.80 15.82 29.52
CA ASN A 48 -2.16 17.14 29.37
C ASN A 48 -2.93 18.12 28.46
N LYS A 49 -3.99 17.69 27.77
CA LYS A 49 -4.81 18.59 26.92
C LYS A 49 -5.92 19.35 27.65
N PHE A 50 -6.09 19.13 28.96
CA PHE A 50 -7.20 19.73 29.72
C PHE A 50 -6.78 20.78 30.76
N ALA A 51 -5.48 20.98 30.98
CA ALA A 51 -5.01 21.81 32.09
C ALA A 51 -4.70 23.28 31.73
N ASN A 52 -4.76 23.70 30.46
CA ASN A 52 -4.42 25.07 30.09
C ASN A 52 -5.25 25.63 28.93
N SER A 53 -6.51 26.00 29.20
CA SER A 53 -7.20 27.05 28.45
C SER A 53 -8.10 27.87 29.38
N LYS A 54 -7.49 28.62 30.30
CA LYS A 54 -8.17 29.68 31.02
C LYS A 54 -8.00 30.96 30.22
N GLY A 55 -8.91 31.20 29.29
CA GLY A 55 -8.95 32.44 28.52
C GLY A 55 -9.57 32.27 27.12
N SER A 56 -10.65 33.01 26.91
CA SER A 56 -11.32 33.27 25.63
C SER A 56 -12.53 32.39 25.29
N SER A 57 -13.67 33.09 25.33
CA SER A 57 -15.02 32.74 24.92
C SER A 57 -15.15 31.86 23.65
N SER A 58 -15.80 30.72 23.79
CA SER A 58 -16.61 30.11 22.72
C SER A 58 -17.88 29.49 23.32
N ASN A 59 -19.00 29.75 22.66
CA ASN A 59 -20.34 29.27 23.00
C ASN A 59 -20.38 27.76 23.28
N PRO A 60 -21.24 27.27 24.19
CA PRO A 60 -21.58 25.86 24.21
C PRO A 60 -22.49 25.57 23.02
N GLU A 61 -21.94 25.20 21.87
CA GLU A 61 -22.71 24.51 20.84
C GLU A 61 -23.04 23.12 21.38
N GLY A 62 -24.19 23.05 22.06
CA GLY A 62 -24.84 21.81 22.40
C GLY A 62 -24.99 20.94 21.16
N THR A 63 -24.77 19.65 21.33
CA THR A 63 -24.97 18.63 20.31
C THR A 63 -26.29 18.86 19.58
N ILE A 64 -26.23 19.11 18.27
CA ILE A 64 -27.41 19.29 17.42
C ILE A 64 -28.07 17.91 17.26
N MET A 65 -29.14 17.67 18.00
CA MET A 65 -29.99 16.50 17.83
C MET A 65 -30.75 16.66 16.51
N LEU A 66 -30.52 15.74 15.57
CA LEU A 66 -31.21 15.70 14.29
C LEU A 66 -32.58 15.02 14.47
N ASP A 67 -33.66 15.71 14.09
CA ASP A 67 -35.02 15.16 14.13
C ASP A 67 -35.21 14.09 13.05
N GLU A 68 -35.30 12.81 13.48
CA GLU A 68 -35.50 11.66 12.60
C GLU A 68 -36.73 11.82 11.68
N LYS A 69 -37.78 12.47 12.19
CA LYS A 69 -39.03 12.72 11.44
C LYS A 69 -38.80 13.54 10.17
N GLU A 70 -37.88 14.52 10.21
CA GLU A 70 -37.55 15.32 9.03
C GLU A 70 -36.73 14.54 8.01
N ILE A 71 -35.81 13.70 8.49
CA ILE A 71 -34.99 12.83 7.64
C ILE A 71 -35.88 11.85 6.89
N LEU A 72 -36.82 11.20 7.58
CA LEU A 72 -37.76 10.26 6.97
C LEU A 72 -38.65 10.94 5.92
N LYS A 73 -39.08 12.19 6.16
CA LYS A 73 -39.84 12.98 5.18
C LYS A 73 -39.00 13.28 3.92
N LYS A 74 -37.75 13.70 4.09
CA LYS A 74 -36.82 13.96 2.96
C LYS A 74 -36.54 12.69 2.16
N VAL A 75 -36.31 11.56 2.83
CA VAL A 75 -36.06 10.27 2.17
C VAL A 75 -37.31 9.79 1.42
N LYS A 76 -38.50 9.92 2.01
CA LYS A 76 -39.75 9.52 1.35
C LYS A 76 -40.01 10.37 0.09
N LEU A 77 -39.83 11.69 0.17
CA LEU A 77 -39.91 12.58 -0.99
C LEU A 77 -38.88 12.22 -2.07
N ARG A 78 -37.66 11.81 -1.69
CA ARG A 78 -36.62 11.35 -2.62
C ARG A 78 -37.03 10.06 -3.34
N ILE A 79 -37.60 9.10 -2.61
CA ILE A 79 -38.06 7.82 -3.16
C ILE A 79 -39.24 8.03 -4.12
N GLU A 80 -40.23 8.84 -3.72
CA GLU A 80 -41.39 9.16 -4.56
C GLU A 80 -40.98 9.97 -5.80
N GLY A 81 -40.04 10.92 -5.68
CA GLY A 81 -39.49 11.68 -6.80
C GLY A 81 -38.67 10.83 -7.80
N LYS A 82 -37.93 9.81 -7.32
CA LYS A 82 -37.22 8.85 -8.18
C LYS A 82 -38.20 7.96 -8.96
N SER A 83 -39.32 7.57 -8.34
CA SER A 83 -40.36 6.75 -8.98
C SER A 83 -41.05 7.48 -10.16
N LYS A 84 -41.38 8.77 -10.00
CA LYS A 84 -41.97 9.58 -11.09
C LYS A 84 -41.01 9.80 -12.28
N ASN A 85 -39.70 9.90 -12.02
CA ASN A 85 -38.69 10.02 -13.08
C ASN A 85 -38.37 8.68 -13.77
N ALA A 86 -38.54 7.54 -13.10
CA ALA A 86 -38.41 6.21 -13.72
C ALA A 86 -39.56 5.92 -14.70
N ALA A 87 -40.80 6.32 -14.37
CA ALA A 87 -41.96 6.17 -15.25
C ALA A 87 -41.86 7.04 -16.52
N LYS A 88 -41.33 8.26 -16.41
CA LYS A 88 -41.12 9.16 -17.57
C LYS A 88 -39.97 8.72 -18.49
N LYS A 89 -38.97 8.01 -17.93
CA LYS A 89 -37.83 7.45 -18.71
C LYS A 89 -38.21 6.22 -19.53
N LEU A 90 -39.17 5.41 -19.06
CA LEU A 90 -39.66 4.21 -19.77
C LEU A 90 -40.57 4.52 -20.97
N GLN A 91 -41.26 5.67 -20.99
CA GLN A 91 -42.12 6.05 -22.12
C GLN A 91 -41.31 6.65 -23.31
N ASN A 92 -40.16 7.27 -23.03
CA ASN A 92 -39.25 7.81 -24.05
C ASN A 92 -38.35 6.76 -24.73
N LEU A 93 -38.36 5.50 -24.27
CA LEU A 93 -37.56 4.40 -24.83
C LEU A 93 -38.30 3.56 -25.88
N ARG A 94 -39.57 3.87 -26.20
CA ARG A 94 -40.37 3.10 -27.17
C ARG A 94 -40.36 3.66 -28.59
N ASN A 95 -39.73 4.82 -28.82
CA ASN A 95 -39.60 5.47 -30.13
C ASN A 95 -38.13 5.70 -30.53
N ARG A 96 -37.43 4.64 -30.91
CA ARG A 96 -36.29 4.65 -31.86
C ARG A 96 -35.81 3.21 -32.14
N ARG A 97 -36.12 2.70 -33.34
CA ARG A 97 -35.33 1.65 -34.03
C ARG A 97 -34.23 2.34 -34.86
N PRO A 98 -33.20 1.63 -35.37
CA PRO A 98 -32.43 0.56 -34.76
C PRO A 98 -30.95 0.97 -34.58
N TYR A 99 -30.28 0.19 -33.75
CA TYR A 99 -28.90 0.26 -33.29
C TYR A 99 -27.88 0.23 -34.44
N LYS A 100 -27.07 1.29 -34.58
CA LYS A 100 -25.84 1.31 -35.38
C LYS A 100 -24.70 0.88 -34.46
N LYS A 101 -23.95 -0.11 -34.94
CA LYS A 101 -22.86 -0.85 -34.30
C LYS A 101 -21.81 0.01 -33.62
N GLU A 102 -21.46 -0.44 -32.41
CA GLU A 102 -20.09 -0.57 -31.87
C GLU A 102 -19.18 0.65 -32.02
N GLU A 103 -19.32 1.59 -31.08
CA GLU A 103 -18.16 2.30 -30.57
C GLU A 103 -17.50 1.40 -29.51
N THR A 104 -16.49 0.69 -29.98
CA THR A 104 -15.41 0.06 -29.21
C THR A 104 -15.10 0.90 -27.98
N PHE A 105 -15.47 0.37 -26.81
CA PHE A 105 -14.81 0.74 -25.57
C PHE A 105 -13.33 0.47 -25.79
N SER A 106 -12.58 1.54 -25.89
CA SER A 106 -11.14 1.57 -26.01
C SER A 106 -10.51 0.59 -25.03
N GLU A 107 -9.92 -0.45 -25.60
CA GLU A 107 -9.01 -1.42 -24.98
C GLU A 107 -7.71 -0.74 -24.54
N GLN A 108 -7.82 0.26 -23.68
CA GLN A 108 -6.70 1.07 -23.22
C GLN A 108 -6.35 0.74 -21.77
N ASN A 109 -6.42 -0.54 -21.42
CA ASN A 109 -5.51 -1.15 -20.45
C ASN A 109 -5.55 -2.67 -20.64
N ARG A 110 -5.21 -3.14 -21.85
CA ARG A 110 -4.63 -4.47 -21.95
C ARG A 110 -3.27 -4.36 -21.28
N GLU A 111 -3.24 -4.50 -19.95
CA GLU A 111 -2.01 -4.75 -19.20
C GLU A 111 -1.29 -5.82 -19.99
N LYS A 112 -0.21 -5.42 -20.68
CA LYS A 112 0.59 -6.35 -21.46
C LYS A 112 1.12 -7.35 -20.44
N PHE A 113 0.53 -8.54 -20.41
CA PHE A 113 1.10 -9.69 -19.74
C PHE A 113 2.53 -9.78 -20.27
N ARG A 114 3.48 -9.42 -19.42
CA ARG A 114 4.90 -9.54 -19.75
C ARG A 114 5.17 -11.00 -20.08
N PRO A 115 6.06 -11.30 -21.05
CA PRO A 115 6.42 -12.68 -21.35
C PRO A 115 6.90 -13.37 -20.07
N GLY A 116 6.43 -14.58 -19.80
CA GLY A 116 6.76 -15.35 -18.60
C GLY A 116 5.64 -15.51 -17.56
N PHE A 117 4.50 -14.82 -17.72
CA PHE A 117 3.32 -15.00 -16.86
C PHE A 117 2.15 -15.71 -17.58
N PRO A 118 1.33 -16.51 -16.87
CA PRO A 118 1.34 -16.73 -15.43
C PRO A 118 2.36 -17.80 -14.98
N ILE A 119 2.98 -17.58 -13.82
CA ILE A 119 3.81 -18.58 -13.15
C ILE A 119 2.95 -19.24 -12.07
N LYS A 120 2.80 -20.56 -12.12
CA LYS A 120 1.87 -21.32 -11.26
C LYS A 120 2.60 -22.34 -10.41
N SER A 121 2.19 -22.42 -9.15
CA SER A 121 2.47 -23.53 -8.23
C SER A 121 1.16 -24.24 -7.88
N GLU A 122 1.23 -25.56 -7.72
CA GLU A 122 0.11 -26.36 -7.23
C GLU A 122 0.63 -27.46 -6.31
N ASP A 123 0.00 -27.58 -5.15
CA ASP A 123 0.22 -28.66 -4.21
C ASP A 123 -1.14 -29.12 -3.66
N LYS A 124 -1.35 -30.42 -3.50
CA LYS A 124 -2.62 -31.02 -3.06
C LYS A 124 -3.90 -30.40 -3.65
N LYS A 125 -3.87 -30.05 -4.94
CA LYS A 125 -4.97 -29.36 -5.67
C LYS A 125 -5.31 -27.94 -5.20
N VAL A 126 -4.48 -27.36 -4.34
CA VAL A 126 -4.48 -25.93 -4.05
C VAL A 126 -3.45 -25.28 -4.97
N SER A 127 -3.84 -24.19 -5.63
CA SER A 127 -2.97 -23.50 -6.58
C SER A 127 -2.81 -22.04 -6.23
N LEU A 128 -1.60 -21.54 -6.43
CA LEU A 128 -1.23 -20.13 -6.40
C LEU A 128 -0.58 -19.80 -7.74
N SER A 129 -0.93 -18.66 -8.32
CA SER A 129 -0.34 -18.21 -9.58
C SER A 129 -0.12 -16.72 -9.59
N VAL A 130 1.06 -16.30 -10.03
CA VAL A 130 1.37 -14.90 -10.31
C VAL A 130 0.94 -14.60 -11.73
N GLN A 131 0.04 -13.64 -11.90
CA GLN A 131 -0.58 -13.28 -13.18
C GLN A 131 0.16 -12.14 -13.87
N SER A 132 0.67 -11.19 -13.09
CA SER A 132 1.43 -10.06 -13.60
C SER A 132 2.28 -9.46 -12.49
N VAL A 133 3.31 -8.74 -12.90
CA VAL A 133 4.23 -8.01 -12.03
C VAL A 133 4.39 -6.61 -12.61
N ARG A 134 4.22 -5.59 -11.77
CA ARG A 134 4.33 -4.18 -12.17
C ARG A 134 4.92 -3.33 -11.06
N PHE A 135 5.66 -2.30 -11.42
CA PHE A 135 6.08 -1.26 -10.48
C PHE A 135 5.02 -0.17 -10.42
N SER A 136 4.55 0.16 -9.22
CA SER A 136 3.51 1.16 -8.97
C SER A 136 3.65 1.72 -7.56
N GLY A 137 3.59 3.04 -7.42
CA GLY A 137 3.56 3.69 -6.10
C GLY A 137 4.79 3.45 -5.21
N GLY A 138 5.98 3.20 -5.78
CA GLY A 138 7.19 2.88 -5.01
C GLY A 138 7.22 1.45 -4.47
N ALA A 139 6.41 0.56 -5.04
CA ALA A 139 6.41 -0.86 -4.73
C ALA A 139 6.34 -1.69 -6.02
N LEU A 140 6.83 -2.92 -5.94
CA LEU A 140 6.52 -3.98 -6.87
C LEU A 140 5.18 -4.60 -6.47
N GLU A 141 4.18 -4.43 -7.31
CA GLU A 141 2.86 -5.04 -7.16
C GLU A 141 2.77 -6.28 -8.05
N MET A 142 2.43 -7.41 -7.43
CA MET A 142 2.18 -8.67 -8.12
C MET A 142 0.72 -9.03 -8.01
N GLN A 143 0.05 -9.19 -9.14
CA GLN A 143 -1.32 -9.70 -9.16
C GLN A 143 -1.26 -11.22 -9.06
N VAL A 144 -1.92 -11.80 -8.06
CA VAL A 144 -1.93 -13.26 -7.86
C VAL A 144 -3.35 -13.81 -7.82
N LYS A 145 -3.47 -15.08 -8.19
CA LYS A 145 -4.70 -15.86 -8.10
C LYS A 145 -4.48 -17.11 -7.27
N MET A 146 -5.45 -17.41 -6.40
CA MET A 146 -5.47 -18.61 -5.57
C MET A 146 -6.76 -19.39 -5.77
N GLN A 147 -6.67 -20.71 -5.78
CA GLN A 147 -7.84 -21.58 -5.84
C GLN A 147 -7.58 -22.89 -5.09
N ASN A 148 -8.57 -23.34 -4.33
CA ASN A 148 -8.58 -24.66 -3.70
C ASN A 148 -9.57 -25.57 -4.42
N LYS A 149 -9.06 -26.58 -5.13
CA LYS A 149 -9.83 -27.67 -5.77
C LYS A 149 -9.68 -28.99 -5.02
N SER A 150 -9.33 -28.91 -3.74
CA SER A 150 -9.26 -30.07 -2.86
C SER A 150 -10.58 -30.21 -2.10
N SER A 151 -10.75 -31.38 -1.48
CA SER A 151 -11.86 -31.66 -0.57
C SER A 151 -11.64 -31.12 0.85
N GLU A 152 -10.46 -30.57 1.14
CA GLU A 152 -10.07 -30.08 2.46
C GLU A 152 -9.96 -28.56 2.46
N THR A 153 -10.20 -27.95 3.61
CA THR A 153 -9.99 -26.51 3.78
C THR A 153 -8.49 -26.23 3.89
N ALA A 154 -7.98 -25.29 3.08
CA ALA A 154 -6.61 -24.80 3.22
C ALA A 154 -6.62 -23.44 3.92
N ARG A 155 -5.80 -23.28 4.95
CA ARG A 155 -5.68 -22.03 5.72
C ARG A 155 -4.26 -21.50 5.62
N PHE A 156 -4.13 -20.21 5.42
CA PHE A 156 -2.85 -19.55 5.22
C PHE A 156 -2.68 -18.38 6.19
N LEU A 157 -1.45 -18.25 6.69
CA LEU A 157 -1.01 -17.05 7.39
C LEU A 157 -0.02 -16.32 6.50
N TYR A 158 -0.42 -15.15 6.00
CA TYR A 158 0.43 -14.35 5.09
C TYR A 158 1.67 -13.77 5.77
N THR A 159 1.73 -13.80 7.11
CA THR A 159 2.96 -13.53 7.86
C THR A 159 4.05 -14.57 7.62
N PHE A 160 3.69 -15.76 7.12
CA PHE A 160 4.61 -16.82 6.72
C PHE A 160 4.80 -16.88 5.20
N LEU A 161 4.31 -15.87 4.47
CA LEU A 161 4.71 -15.70 3.08
C LEU A 161 6.19 -15.33 3.09
N GLU A 162 7.01 -16.27 2.66
CA GLU A 162 8.43 -16.06 2.50
C GLU A 162 8.67 -15.54 1.09
N VAL A 163 9.35 -14.41 0.99
CA VAL A 163 9.81 -13.85 -0.28
C VAL A 163 11.33 -13.82 -0.22
N ILE A 164 11.99 -14.48 -1.17
CA ILE A 164 13.46 -14.57 -1.21
C ILE A 164 13.93 -14.01 -2.54
N ASP A 165 14.96 -13.17 -2.54
CA ASP A 165 15.61 -12.74 -3.78
C ASP A 165 16.62 -13.78 -4.32
N ASP A 166 17.13 -13.51 -5.51
CA ASP A 166 18.19 -14.28 -6.16
C ASP A 166 19.53 -14.32 -5.38
N LYS A 167 19.72 -13.42 -4.41
CA LYS A 167 20.87 -13.36 -3.50
C LYS A 167 20.62 -14.10 -2.18
N GLY A 168 19.44 -14.69 -1.99
CA GLY A 168 19.07 -15.43 -0.78
C GLY A 168 18.62 -14.55 0.40
N ARG A 169 18.37 -13.25 0.18
CA ARG A 169 17.86 -12.33 1.20
C ARG A 169 16.34 -12.46 1.29
N THR A 170 15.82 -12.55 2.51
CA THR A 170 14.38 -12.48 2.75
C THR A 170 13.90 -11.04 2.58
N LEU A 171 12.87 -10.85 1.74
CA LEU A 171 12.23 -9.58 1.46
C LEU A 171 10.92 -9.47 2.24
N SER A 172 10.62 -8.28 2.76
CA SER A 172 9.31 -8.00 3.35
C SER A 172 8.26 -7.79 2.27
N ALA A 173 7.12 -8.45 2.41
CA ALA A 173 5.98 -8.31 1.52
C ALA A 173 4.68 -8.15 2.32
N SER A 174 3.72 -7.46 1.72
CA SER A 174 2.34 -7.42 2.22
C SER A 174 1.37 -8.00 1.20
N THR A 175 0.27 -8.57 1.68
CA THR A 175 -0.76 -9.17 0.84
C THR A 175 -2.08 -8.42 0.99
N GLU A 176 -2.79 -8.23 -0.11
CA GLU A 176 -4.09 -7.57 -0.11
C GLU A 176 -5.11 -8.35 -0.93
N GLY A 177 -6.33 -8.51 -0.40
CA GLY A 177 -7.44 -9.16 -1.11
C GLY A 177 -7.37 -10.69 -1.19
N LEU A 178 -6.36 -11.33 -0.58
CA LEU A 178 -6.29 -12.79 -0.47
C LEU A 178 -6.96 -13.28 0.82
N PRO A 179 -7.83 -14.30 0.76
CA PRO A 179 -8.53 -14.81 1.94
C PRO A 179 -7.61 -15.68 2.80
N VAL A 180 -7.71 -15.60 4.12
CA VAL A 180 -6.92 -16.47 5.04
C VAL A 180 -7.34 -17.94 5.01
N GLU A 181 -8.50 -18.24 4.42
CA GLU A 181 -9.06 -19.58 4.32
C GLU A 181 -9.64 -19.79 2.92
N LEU A 182 -9.25 -20.89 2.29
CA LEU A 182 -9.81 -21.36 1.04
C LEU A 182 -10.69 -22.57 1.31
N LEU A 183 -11.99 -22.38 1.09
CA LEU A 183 -12.98 -23.45 1.21
C LEU A 183 -12.72 -24.56 0.18
N PRO A 184 -13.09 -25.82 0.49
CA PRO A 184 -13.05 -26.92 -0.46
C PRO A 184 -13.82 -26.61 -1.74
N GLU A 185 -13.27 -26.98 -2.90
CA GLU A 185 -13.84 -26.72 -4.23
C GLU A 185 -14.32 -25.27 -4.43
N GLY A 186 -13.57 -24.32 -3.85
CA GLY A 186 -13.93 -22.91 -3.80
C GLY A 186 -13.70 -22.14 -5.12
N PRO A 187 -14.21 -20.90 -5.20
CA PRO A 187 -13.95 -20.03 -6.33
C PRO A 187 -12.47 -19.64 -6.41
N THR A 188 -12.07 -19.07 -7.55
CA THR A 188 -10.75 -18.45 -7.68
C THR A 188 -10.76 -17.07 -7.03
N TYR A 189 -9.85 -16.85 -6.09
CA TYR A 189 -9.62 -15.56 -5.46
C TYR A 189 -8.49 -14.83 -6.16
N THR A 190 -8.59 -13.50 -6.21
CA THR A 190 -7.61 -12.63 -6.82
C THR A 190 -7.17 -11.60 -5.79
N GLY A 191 -5.87 -11.44 -5.61
CA GLY A 191 -5.30 -10.48 -4.68
C GLY A 191 -3.93 -10.00 -5.14
N ARG A 192 -3.26 -9.23 -4.29
CA ARG A 192 -1.98 -8.59 -4.60
C ARG A 192 -0.93 -8.97 -3.57
N ILE A 193 0.30 -9.09 -4.01
CA ILE A 193 1.49 -9.13 -3.15
C ILE A 193 2.32 -7.89 -3.47
N ILE A 194 2.69 -7.13 -2.44
CA ILE A 194 3.31 -5.81 -2.57
C ILE A 194 4.65 -5.85 -1.86
N ILE A 195 5.72 -5.53 -2.58
CA ILE A 195 7.10 -5.50 -2.06
C ILE A 195 7.65 -4.08 -2.25
N PRO A 196 8.08 -3.37 -1.19
CA PRO A 196 8.66 -2.04 -1.32
C PRO A 196 9.90 -2.04 -2.22
N THR A 197 10.02 -1.07 -3.14
CA THR A 197 11.16 -1.03 -4.09
C THR A 197 12.51 -0.83 -3.42
N ILE A 198 12.53 -0.24 -2.22
CA ILE A 198 13.76 -0.09 -1.40
C ILE A 198 14.41 -1.44 -1.05
N LEU A 199 13.67 -2.54 -1.13
CA LEU A 199 14.16 -3.90 -0.87
C LEU A 199 14.62 -4.62 -2.15
N LEU A 200 14.38 -4.02 -3.31
CA LEU A 200 14.59 -4.63 -4.63
C LEU A 200 15.84 -4.10 -5.35
N ASP A 201 16.75 -3.47 -4.62
CA ASP A 201 17.99 -2.97 -5.20
C ASP A 201 18.87 -4.14 -5.69
N GLU A 202 19.23 -4.07 -6.97
CA GLU A 202 19.99 -5.09 -7.71
C GLU A 202 19.39 -6.51 -7.60
N VAL A 203 18.07 -6.65 -7.59
CA VAL A 203 17.38 -7.96 -7.62
C VAL A 203 16.84 -8.19 -9.02
N GLU A 204 17.11 -9.36 -9.62
CA GLU A 204 16.57 -9.73 -10.94
C GLU A 204 15.39 -10.67 -10.83
N LYS A 205 15.41 -11.54 -9.82
CA LYS A 205 14.39 -12.56 -9.60
C LYS A 205 14.02 -12.69 -8.13
N ILE A 206 12.78 -13.11 -7.91
CA ILE A 206 12.28 -13.45 -6.58
C ILE A 206 11.59 -14.81 -6.57
N SER A 207 11.54 -15.41 -5.39
CA SER A 207 10.81 -16.64 -5.13
C SER A 207 9.81 -16.41 -4.00
N LEU A 208 8.66 -17.06 -4.10
CA LEU A 208 7.57 -16.99 -3.12
C LEU A 208 7.34 -18.38 -2.55
N THR A 209 7.35 -18.52 -1.23
CA THR A 209 6.92 -19.74 -0.54
C THR A 209 5.77 -19.41 0.40
N LEU A 210 4.67 -20.16 0.27
CA LEU A 210 3.52 -20.07 1.16
C LEU A 210 3.12 -21.45 1.64
N THR A 211 3.10 -21.63 2.96
CA THR A 211 2.76 -22.89 3.62
C THR A 211 1.42 -22.76 4.35
N ASP A 212 0.64 -23.84 4.39
CA ASP A 212 -0.58 -23.88 5.18
C ASP A 212 -0.33 -23.87 6.69
N TYR A 213 -1.34 -23.46 7.44
CA TYR A 213 -1.32 -23.37 8.90
C TYR A 213 -2.59 -23.98 9.51
N PRO A 214 -2.50 -24.71 10.64
CA PRO A 214 -1.30 -24.99 11.43
C PRO A 214 -0.50 -26.23 10.97
N ASP A 215 -1.07 -27.03 10.08
CA ASP A 215 -0.59 -28.38 9.79
C ASP A 215 0.73 -28.43 9.00
N GLN A 216 1.06 -27.39 8.22
CA GLN A 216 2.28 -27.28 7.41
C GLN A 216 2.48 -28.46 6.43
N LYS A 217 1.39 -29.01 5.89
CA LYS A 217 1.43 -30.15 4.97
C LYS A 217 1.29 -29.75 3.50
N LEU A 218 0.92 -28.51 3.21
CA LEU A 218 0.73 -27.94 1.89
C LEU A 218 1.74 -26.81 1.71
N ARG A 219 2.57 -26.89 0.67
CA ARG A 219 3.59 -25.88 0.38
C ARG A 219 3.49 -25.44 -1.07
N LEU A 220 3.18 -24.17 -1.27
CA LEU A 220 3.11 -23.52 -2.57
C LEU A 220 4.40 -22.74 -2.79
N GLU A 221 5.17 -23.13 -3.79
CA GLU A 221 6.48 -22.54 -4.09
C GLU A 221 6.52 -22.06 -5.54
N ILE A 222 6.71 -20.77 -5.73
CA ILE A 222 6.85 -20.14 -7.05
C ILE A 222 8.25 -19.54 -7.11
N SER A 223 9.11 -20.14 -7.92
CA SER A 223 10.50 -19.71 -8.09
C SER A 223 10.68 -18.89 -9.38
N ASP A 224 11.81 -18.19 -9.47
CA ASP A 224 12.27 -17.51 -10.70
C ASP A 224 11.28 -16.47 -11.26
N ILE A 225 10.55 -15.75 -10.40
CA ILE A 225 9.67 -14.66 -10.84
C ILE A 225 10.56 -13.50 -11.30
N PRO A 226 10.56 -13.13 -12.59
CA PRO A 226 11.38 -12.05 -13.09
C PRO A 226 10.82 -10.71 -12.64
N ILE A 227 11.69 -9.85 -12.11
CA ILE A 227 11.34 -8.47 -11.74
C ILE A 227 12.04 -7.49 -12.66
N GLU A 228 11.78 -7.59 -13.97
CA GLU A 228 12.35 -6.66 -14.96
C GLU A 228 12.03 -5.20 -14.58
N ILE A 229 13.08 -4.44 -14.27
CA ILE A 229 13.08 -2.98 -14.13
C ILE A 229 13.06 -2.35 -15.53
#